data_AF-A0A4Q0YEP1-F1
#
_entry.id   AF-A0A4Q0YEP1-F1
#
_cell.length_a   1.000
_cell.length_b   1.000
_cell.length_c   1.000
_cell.angle_alpha   90.00
_cell.angle_beta   90.00
_cell.angle_gamma   90.00
#
_symmetry.space_group_name_H-M   'P 1'
#
loop_
_entity.id
_entity.type
_entity.pdbx_description
1 polymer ?
#
loop_
_entity_poly.entity_id
_entity_poly.type
_entity_poly.pdbx_seq_one_letter_code
_entity_poly.pdbx_strand_id
1 'polypeptide(L)'
;MSKYKQVKVNLTSEHHQQLLDVALKKDMTLAQYIRDSLNINLKEKPRVRKKRTDSAIYNKADPLLIYHLSMIGSNINQIAKHLNSGNSLDRVALSTLIEIRDSLDDYKY
;
A
#
# COMPACT_ATOMS: atom_id res chain seq x y z
N MET A 1 -11.95 16.26 28.84
CA MET A 1 -11.75 15.76 27.45
C MET A 1 -13.10 15.37 26.87
N SER A 2 -13.53 16.02 25.79
CA SER A 2 -14.78 15.65 25.10
C SER A 2 -14.66 14.23 24.53
N LYS A 3 -15.47 13.29 25.01
CA LYS A 3 -15.59 11.95 24.43
C LYS A 3 -16.47 12.08 23.18
N TYR A 4 -15.85 12.27 22.01
CA TYR A 4 -16.58 12.26 20.74
C TYR A 4 -17.31 10.91 20.57
N LYS A 5 -18.60 10.96 20.21
CA LYS A 5 -19.40 9.78 19.84
C LYS A 5 -19.53 9.71 18.32
N GLN A 6 -19.50 8.51 17.76
CA GLN A 6 -19.65 8.28 16.33
C GLN A 6 -21.04 7.73 16.03
N VAL A 7 -21.66 8.26 14.97
CA VAL A 7 -22.91 7.72 14.39
C VAL A 7 -22.54 6.99 13.11
N LYS A 8 -22.85 5.69 13.03
CA LYS A 8 -22.65 4.89 11.82
C LYS A 8 -23.94 4.88 11.01
N VAL A 9 -23.84 5.14 9.72
CA VAL A 9 -24.97 5.11 8.79
C VAL A 9 -24.61 4.17 7.65
N ASN A 10 -25.49 3.21 7.36
CA ASN A 10 -25.33 2.31 6.23
C ASN A 10 -25.93 2.99 4.99
N LEU A 11 -25.17 3.01 3.90
CA LEU A 11 -25.57 3.59 2.62
C LEU A 11 -25.40 2.52 1.53
N THR A 12 -26.25 2.57 0.51
CA THR A 12 -25.98 1.84 -0.74
C THR A 12 -24.80 2.50 -1.47
N SER A 13 -24.14 1.75 -2.36
CA SER A 13 -23.00 2.26 -3.14
C SER A 13 -23.36 3.52 -3.94
N GLU A 14 -24.57 3.56 -4.50
CA GLU A 14 -25.07 4.69 -5.28
C GLU A 14 -25.24 5.96 -4.42
N HIS A 15 -25.89 5.84 -3.26
CA HIS A 15 -26.08 6.99 -2.36
C HIS A 15 -24.76 7.50 -1.79
N HIS A 16 -23.81 6.60 -1.55
CA HIS A 16 -22.48 6.98 -1.11
C HIS A 16 -21.74 7.80 -2.19
N GLN A 17 -21.83 7.40 -3.45
CA GLN A 17 -21.24 8.16 -4.58
C GLN A 17 -21.89 9.52 -4.77
N GLN A 18 -23.23 9.59 -4.72
CA GLN A 18 -23.95 10.87 -4.82
C GLN A 18 -23.50 11.89 -3.76
N LEU A 19 -23.33 11.44 -2.52
CA LEU A 19 -22.86 12.29 -1.44
C LEU A 19 -21.39 12.71 -1.62
N LEU A 20 -20.54 11.84 -2.16
CA LEU A 20 -19.17 12.18 -2.50
C LEU A 20 -19.11 13.26 -3.59
N ASP A 21 -19.89 13.15 -4.65
CA ASP A 21 -19.91 14.12 -5.74
C ASP A 21 -20.38 15.50 -5.27
N VAL A 22 -21.38 15.54 -4.39
CA VAL A 22 -21.87 16.79 -3.80
C VAL A 22 -20.82 17.42 -2.88
N ALA A 23 -20.09 16.60 -2.11
CA ALA A 23 -19.01 17.08 -1.25
C ALA A 23 -17.83 17.61 -2.09
N LEU A 24 -17.48 16.91 -3.18
CA LEU A 24 -16.43 17.31 -4.11
C LEU A 24 -16.75 18.63 -4.81
N LYS A 25 -18.00 18.83 -5.25
CA LYS A 25 -18.48 20.11 -5.81
C LYS A 25 -18.36 21.30 -4.85
N LYS A 26 -18.31 21.05 -3.55
CA LYS A 26 -18.20 22.07 -2.50
C LYS A 26 -16.79 22.16 -1.89
N ASP A 27 -15.80 21.52 -2.50
CA ASP A 27 -14.40 21.45 -2.04
C ASP A 27 -14.25 21.05 -0.55
N MET A 28 -15.10 20.15 -0.08
CA MET A 28 -15.13 19.71 1.31
C MET A 28 -15.13 18.19 1.41
N THR A 29 -14.64 17.67 2.54
CA THR A 29 -14.76 16.23 2.82
C THR A 29 -16.22 15.85 3.05
N LEU A 30 -16.62 14.63 2.70
CA LEU A 30 -17.95 14.10 2.97
C LEU A 30 -18.39 14.31 4.44
N ALA A 31 -17.47 14.11 5.38
CA ALA A 31 -17.74 14.32 6.80
C ALA A 31 -17.89 15.80 7.19
N GLN A 32 -17.24 16.73 6.50
CA GLN A 32 -17.49 18.18 6.68
C GLN A 32 -18.86 18.54 6.10
N TYR A 33 -19.16 18.08 4.89
CA TYR A 33 -20.46 18.29 4.25
C TYR A 33 -21.63 17.82 5.12
N ILE A 34 -21.54 16.62 5.70
CA ILE A 34 -22.58 16.09 6.59
C ILE A 34 -22.69 16.93 7.88
N ARG A 35 -21.58 17.41 8.42
CA ARG A 35 -21.61 18.27 9.63
C ARG A 35 -22.21 19.64 9.34
N ASP A 36 -21.84 20.25 8.22
CA ASP A 36 -22.34 21.56 7.82
C ASP A 36 -23.83 21.51 7.48
N SER A 37 -24.27 20.46 6.77
CA SER A 37 -25.70 20.25 6.47
C SER A 37 -26.57 20.03 7.71
N LEU A 38 -26.01 19.41 8.76
CA LEU A 38 -26.68 19.20 10.05
C LEU A 38 -26.40 20.31 11.07
N ASN A 39 -25.68 21.37 10.67
CA ASN A 39 -25.27 22.49 11.53
C ASN A 39 -24.51 22.06 12.81
N ILE A 40 -23.67 21.01 12.71
CA ILE A 40 -22.87 20.47 13.82
C ILE A 40 -21.45 21.06 13.75
N ASN A 41 -21.22 22.15 14.46
CA ASN A 41 -19.90 22.78 14.50
C ASN A 41 -19.01 22.18 15.60
N LEU A 42 -18.00 21.40 15.22
CA LEU A 42 -16.99 20.90 16.15
C LEU A 42 -15.92 21.98 16.35
N LYS A 43 -15.93 22.66 17.51
CA LYS A 43 -14.92 23.68 17.87
C LYS A 43 -13.47 23.19 17.72
N GLU A 44 -13.23 21.89 17.95
CA GLU A 44 -11.95 21.23 17.73
C GLU A 44 -12.13 19.99 16.86
N LYS A 45 -11.34 19.85 15.79
CA LYS A 45 -11.33 18.63 15.00
C LYS A 45 -10.78 17.49 15.86
N PRO A 46 -11.46 16.32 15.96
CA PRO A 46 -10.90 15.17 16.65
C PRO A 46 -9.56 14.80 16.02
N ARG A 47 -8.47 14.87 16.80
CA ARG A 47 -7.17 14.42 16.34
C ARG A 47 -7.26 12.92 16.07
N VAL A 48 -7.18 12.51 14.81
CA VAL A 48 -6.97 11.11 14.45
C VAL A 48 -5.60 10.76 15.01
N ARG A 49 -5.57 10.03 16.14
CA ARG A 49 -4.32 9.39 16.57
C ARG A 49 -3.98 8.39 15.47
N LYS A 50 -3.03 8.74 14.59
CA LYS A 50 -2.39 7.76 13.71
C LYS A 50 -1.94 6.63 14.63
N LYS A 51 -2.50 5.42 14.46
CA LYS A 51 -1.96 4.24 15.16
C LYS A 51 -0.48 4.22 14.82
N ARG A 52 0.39 4.13 15.85
CA ARG A 52 1.81 3.97 15.63
C ARG A 52 2.01 2.72 14.76
N THR A 53 2.83 2.80 13.73
CA THR A 53 3.13 1.72 12.78
C THR A 53 3.63 0.45 13.48
N ASP A 54 4.19 0.62 14.66
CA ASP A 54 4.70 -0.36 15.62
C ASP A 54 3.58 -1.17 16.32
N SER A 55 2.30 -0.81 16.13
CA SER A 55 1.14 -1.57 16.61
C SER A 55 0.51 -2.49 15.56
N ALA A 56 1.05 -2.52 14.35
CA ALA A 56 0.66 -3.50 13.34
C ALA A 56 1.25 -4.86 13.72
N ILE A 57 0.39 -5.86 13.93
CA ILE A 57 0.80 -7.25 14.10
C ILE A 57 1.22 -7.75 12.72
N TYR A 58 2.49 -7.57 12.38
CA TYR A 58 3.07 -8.25 11.24
C TYR A 58 3.26 -9.71 11.63
N ASN A 59 2.73 -10.65 10.84
CA ASN A 59 3.22 -12.02 10.90
C ASN A 59 4.72 -11.94 10.60
N LYS A 60 5.56 -12.27 11.58
CA LYS A 60 7.01 -12.19 11.46
C LYS A 60 7.41 -13.20 10.39
N ALA A 61 7.58 -12.75 9.15
CA ALA A 61 8.11 -13.59 8.09
C ALA A 61 9.47 -14.14 8.53
N ASP A 62 9.79 -15.35 8.11
CA ASP A 62 11.05 -16.01 8.44
C ASP A 62 12.23 -15.06 8.09
N PRO A 63 13.06 -14.66 9.07
CA PRO A 63 14.21 -13.79 8.82
C PRO A 63 15.14 -14.32 7.72
N LEU A 64 15.28 -15.64 7.59
CA LEU A 64 16.10 -16.25 6.55
C LEU A 64 15.50 -16.03 5.16
N LEU A 65 14.18 -16.15 5.03
CA LEU A 65 13.48 -15.88 3.78
C LEU A 65 13.65 -14.42 3.36
N ILE A 66 13.50 -13.48 4.28
CA ILE A 66 13.70 -12.04 4.02
C ILE A 66 15.13 -11.77 3.57
N TYR A 67 16.11 -12.39 4.24
CA TYR A 67 17.52 -12.27 3.88
C TYR A 67 17.79 -12.76 2.46
N HIS A 68 17.29 -13.95 2.09
CA HIS A 68 17.48 -14.50 0.74
C HIS A 68 16.79 -13.64 -0.33
N LEU A 69 15.58 -13.15 -0.08
CA LEU A 69 14.90 -12.23 -0.99
C LEU A 69 15.69 -10.92 -1.21
N SER A 70 16.29 -10.37 -0.16
CA SER A 70 17.15 -9.18 -0.25
C SER A 70 18.38 -9.45 -1.13
N MET A 71 19.02 -10.61 -0.96
CA MET A 71 20.18 -11.00 -1.77
C MET A 71 19.81 -11.16 -3.25
N ILE A 72 18.67 -11.81 -3.55
CA ILE A 72 18.17 -11.96 -4.92
C ILE A 72 17.90 -10.58 -5.54
N GLY A 73 17.22 -9.69 -4.81
CA GLY A 73 16.93 -8.33 -5.27
C GLY A 73 18.20 -7.51 -5.54
N SER A 74 19.22 -7.64 -4.69
CA SER A 74 20.52 -6.99 -4.89
C SER A 74 21.19 -7.43 -6.18
N ASN A 75 21.19 -8.73 -6.48
CA ASN A 75 21.78 -9.29 -7.69
C ASN A 75 21.03 -8.80 -8.95
N ILE A 76 19.69 -8.80 -8.93
CA ILE A 76 18.87 -8.29 -10.04
C ILE A 76 19.18 -6.80 -10.30
N ASN A 77 19.32 -6.00 -9.24
CA ASN A 77 19.64 -4.58 -9.37
C ASN A 77 21.04 -4.35 -9.98
N GLN A 78 22.01 -5.20 -9.64
CA GLN A 78 23.35 -5.13 -10.25
C GLN A 78 23.30 -5.45 -11.74
N ILE A 79 22.58 -6.50 -12.13
CA ILE A 79 22.36 -6.86 -13.55
C ILE A 79 21.70 -5.70 -14.29
N ALA A 80 20.63 -5.13 -13.73
CA ALA A 80 19.91 -4.01 -14.33
C ALA A 80 20.82 -2.78 -14.54
N LYS A 81 21.61 -2.41 -13.52
CA LYS A 81 22.58 -1.31 -13.63
C LYS A 81 23.65 -1.56 -14.70
N HIS A 82 24.13 -2.80 -14.79
CA HIS A 82 25.12 -3.19 -15.79
C HIS A 82 24.57 -3.04 -17.21
N LEU A 83 23.36 -3.53 -17.46
CA LEU A 83 22.67 -3.41 -18.75
C LEU A 83 22.31 -1.97 -19.09
N ASN A 84 21.83 -1.19 -18.11
CA ASN A 84 21.50 0.22 -18.31
C ASN A 84 22.72 1.08 -18.65
N SER A 85 23.94 0.62 -18.32
CA SER A 85 25.20 1.27 -18.71
C SER A 85 25.61 0.96 -20.17
N GLY A 86 24.77 0.25 -20.94
CA GLY A 86 25.03 -0.11 -22.33
C GLY A 86 25.90 -1.36 -22.51
N ASN A 87 26.20 -2.09 -21.42
CA ASN A 87 26.94 -3.34 -21.50
C ASN A 87 26.00 -4.50 -21.88
N SER A 88 26.54 -5.49 -22.60
CA SER A 88 25.83 -6.74 -22.86
C SER A 88 26.07 -7.75 -21.74
N LEU A 89 25.05 -8.56 -21.43
CA LEU A 89 25.26 -9.73 -20.59
C LEU A 89 26.07 -10.78 -21.36
N ASP A 90 27.05 -11.39 -20.71
CA ASP A 90 27.79 -12.51 -21.31
C ASP A 90 26.89 -13.74 -21.48
N ARG A 91 27.19 -14.55 -22.49
CA ARG A 91 26.46 -15.77 -22.85
C ARG A 91 26.40 -16.76 -21.68
N VAL A 92 27.46 -16.85 -20.88
CA VAL A 92 27.50 -17.70 -19.68
C VAL A 92 26.49 -17.22 -18.64
N ALA A 93 26.43 -15.91 -18.38
CA ALA A 93 25.46 -15.36 -17.43
C ALA A 93 24.01 -15.56 -17.92
N LEU A 94 23.77 -15.43 -19.23
CA LEU A 94 22.46 -15.71 -19.83
C LEU A 94 22.07 -17.18 -19.68
N SER A 95 22.98 -18.13 -19.95
CA SER A 95 22.67 -19.55 -19.80
C SER A 95 22.35 -19.90 -18.35
N THR A 96 23.12 -19.38 -17.39
CA THR A 96 22.84 -19.62 -15.97
C THR A 96 21.49 -19.05 -15.53
N LEU A 97 21.09 -17.88 -16.02
CA LEU A 97 19.74 -17.33 -15.74
C LEU A 97 18.63 -18.20 -16.32
N ILE A 98 18.84 -18.77 -17.51
CA ILE A 98 17.91 -19.71 -18.15
C ILE A 98 17.80 -20.99 -17.31
N GLU A 99 18.92 -21.58 -16.88
CA GLU A 99 18.94 -22.77 -16.03
C GLU A 99 18.23 -22.55 -14.69
N ILE A 100 18.42 -21.37 -14.07
CA ILE A 100 17.71 -21.00 -12.83
C ILE A 100 16.20 -20.92 -13.09
N ARG A 101 15.77 -20.28 -14.19
CA ARG A 101 14.35 -20.21 -14.56
C ARG A 101 13.76 -21.61 -14.72
N ASP A 102 14.42 -22.46 -15.50
CA ASP A 102 13.93 -23.80 -15.79
C ASP A 102 13.85 -24.64 -14.50
N SER A 103 14.84 -24.51 -13.61
CA SER A 103 14.83 -25.17 -12.30
C SER A 103 13.69 -24.69 -11.39
N LEU A 104 13.29 -23.42 -11.49
CA LEU A 104 12.17 -22.85 -10.74
C LEU A 104 10.82 -23.29 -11.32
N ASP A 105 10.70 -23.36 -12.65
CA ASP A 105 9.49 -23.83 -13.33
C ASP A 105 9.24 -25.34 -13.08
N ASP A 106 10.32 -26.12 -12.99
CA ASP A 106 10.27 -27.54 -12.61
C ASP A 106 9.98 -27.77 -11.12
N TYR A 107 10.11 -26.73 -10.28
CA TYR A 107 9.82 -26.80 -8.85
C TYR A 107 8.30 -26.82 -8.62
N LYS A 108 7.66 -27.95 -8.89
CA LYS A 108 6.23 -28.19 -8.65
C LYS A 108 5.95 -28.55 -7.19
N TYR A 109 5.84 -27.55 -6.32
CA TYR A 109 5.06 -27.59 -5.07
C TYR A 109 4.67 -26.18 -4.63
#